data_AF-A0A2N9X666-F1
#
_entry.id   AF-A0A2N9X666-F1
#
_cell.length_a   1.000
_cell.length_b   1.000
_cell.length_c   1.000
_cell.angle_alpha   90.00
_cell.angle_beta   90.00
_cell.angle_gamma   90.00
#
_symmetry.space_group_name_H-M   'P 1'
#
loop_
_entity.id
_entity.type
_entity.pdbx_description
1 polymer ?
#
loop_
_entity_poly.entity_id
_entity_poly.type
_entity_poly.pdbx_seq_one_letter_code
_entity_poly.pdbx_strand_id
1 'polypeptide(L)'
;MNKSVDDWLLGHKTRAVRTKDSGGFLLVLKKSPPLRPGYGLANLRTAALKQPEVMVKITRRKSNASNGLKDIRNHLDYISRNGEVGVENQDGEKLNGKKALRNQTKNWQKLGISENEKRCEALNIVLSMPAGMPPQAVKNAAREFAAEQFQVHQYELALHTYSDRPDESTHPHVHLCVLIRD
;
A
#
# COMPACT_ATOMS: atom_id res chain seq x y z
N MET A 1 27.46 -28.37 6.93
CA MET A 1 26.21 -29.06 6.52
C MET A 1 24.97 -28.18 6.79
N ASN A 2 24.98 -26.89 6.40
CA ASN A 2 23.83 -25.97 6.53
C ASN A 2 23.14 -25.82 5.17
N LYS A 3 22.48 -26.89 4.69
CA LYS A 3 21.42 -26.72 3.70
C LYS A 3 20.22 -26.20 4.50
N SER A 4 20.07 -24.88 4.48
CA SER A 4 19.17 -24.10 5.34
C SER A 4 17.76 -24.67 5.26
N VAL A 5 17.03 -24.67 6.37
CA VAL A 5 15.61 -25.03 6.46
C VAL A 5 14.74 -24.32 5.40
N ASP A 6 15.22 -23.18 4.88
CA ASP A 6 14.63 -22.50 3.74
C ASP A 6 14.59 -23.36 2.47
N ASP A 7 15.59 -24.21 2.19
CA ASP A 7 15.55 -25.16 1.06
C ASP A 7 14.49 -26.25 1.26
N TRP A 8 14.17 -26.62 2.51
CA TRP A 8 13.09 -27.56 2.78
C TRP A 8 11.72 -26.90 2.59
N LEU A 9 11.58 -25.63 2.98
CA LEU A 9 10.37 -24.82 2.79
C LEU A 9 10.15 -24.34 1.34
N LEU A 10 11.23 -24.03 0.62
CA LEU A 10 11.21 -23.48 -0.75
C LEU A 10 11.47 -24.56 -1.82
N GLY A 11 12.08 -25.68 -1.47
CA GLY A 11 12.67 -26.66 -2.40
C GLY A 11 11.78 -27.83 -2.80
N HIS A 12 10.55 -27.92 -2.30
CA HIS A 12 9.51 -28.62 -3.05
C HIS A 12 8.73 -27.58 -3.83
N LYS A 13 8.83 -27.65 -5.17
CA LYS A 13 7.79 -27.10 -6.05
C LYS A 13 6.47 -27.48 -5.42
N THR A 14 5.77 -26.51 -4.83
CA THR A 14 4.41 -26.71 -4.36
C THR A 14 3.61 -27.02 -5.61
N ARG A 15 3.52 -28.31 -5.97
CA ARG A 15 2.38 -28.80 -6.72
C ARG A 15 1.24 -28.53 -5.75
N ALA A 16 0.57 -27.40 -5.92
CA ALA A 16 -0.74 -27.18 -5.34
C ALA A 16 -1.50 -28.49 -5.50
N VAL A 17 -1.86 -29.12 -4.38
CA VAL A 17 -2.61 -30.37 -4.41
C VAL A 17 -3.91 -30.03 -5.10
N ARG A 18 -4.08 -30.50 -6.34
CA ARG A 18 -5.33 -30.40 -7.07
C ARG A 18 -6.38 -31.13 -6.26
N THR A 19 -7.32 -30.41 -5.67
CA THR A 19 -8.61 -30.99 -5.33
C THR A 19 -9.28 -31.38 -6.64
N LYS A 20 -9.72 -32.63 -6.72
CA LYS A 20 -10.36 -33.24 -7.90
C LYS A 20 -11.57 -32.39 -8.32
N ASP A 21 -11.58 -31.99 -9.59
CA ASP A 21 -12.62 -31.18 -10.23
C ASP A 21 -14.03 -31.76 -10.01
N SER A 22 -14.91 -30.95 -9.41
CA SER A 22 -16.35 -30.97 -9.68
C SER A 22 -16.65 -29.68 -10.45
N GLY A 23 -17.21 -29.82 -11.64
CA GLY A 23 -17.14 -28.83 -12.72
C GLY A 23 -17.70 -27.43 -12.39
N GLY A 24 -17.08 -26.42 -13.01
CA GLY A 24 -17.58 -25.05 -13.05
C GLY A 24 -16.45 -24.01 -13.07
N PHE A 25 -16.29 -23.32 -14.20
CA PHE A 25 -15.56 -22.05 -14.40
C PHE A 25 -14.16 -21.89 -13.75
N LEU A 26 -13.11 -22.16 -14.54
CA LEU A 26 -11.72 -21.89 -14.15
C LEU A 26 -11.40 -20.38 -14.27
N LEU A 27 -11.22 -19.72 -13.13
CA LEU A 27 -10.42 -18.51 -13.02
C LEU A 27 -8.93 -18.88 -13.11
N VAL A 28 -8.20 -18.23 -14.02
CA VAL A 28 -6.75 -18.45 -14.23
C VAL A 28 -6.01 -18.08 -12.94
N LEU A 29 -5.68 -19.07 -12.11
CA LEU A 29 -4.81 -18.89 -10.95
C LEU A 29 -3.39 -18.55 -11.41
N LYS A 30 -3.04 -17.26 -11.36
CA LYS A 30 -1.66 -16.79 -11.53
C LYS A 30 -0.80 -17.42 -10.43
N LYS A 31 0.32 -18.05 -10.80
CA LYS A 31 1.32 -18.55 -9.85
C LYS A 31 1.83 -17.38 -9.00
N SER A 32 1.67 -17.50 -7.68
CA SER A 32 2.26 -16.56 -6.73
C SER A 32 3.79 -16.61 -6.84
N PRO A 33 4.49 -15.46 -6.80
CA PRO A 33 5.94 -15.46 -6.76
C PRO A 33 6.45 -16.21 -5.51
N PRO A 34 7.63 -16.85 -5.58
CA PRO A 34 8.20 -17.53 -4.43
C PRO A 34 8.51 -16.53 -3.30
N LEU A 35 8.49 -17.01 -2.06
CA LEU A 35 8.89 -16.20 -0.90
C LEU A 35 10.36 -15.77 -1.05
N ARG A 36 10.69 -14.60 -0.52
CA ARG A 36 12.07 -14.10 -0.52
C ARG A 36 12.96 -15.03 0.33
N PRO A 37 14.17 -15.38 -0.14
CA PRO A 37 15.13 -16.16 0.65
C PRO A 37 15.39 -15.52 2.02
N GLY A 38 15.45 -16.33 3.09
CA GLY A 38 15.72 -15.87 4.45
C GLY A 38 14.50 -15.37 5.25
N TYR A 39 13.34 -15.19 4.61
CA TYR A 39 12.11 -14.72 5.28
C TYR A 39 11.09 -15.84 5.54
N GLY A 40 11.28 -17.04 4.97
CA GLY A 40 10.32 -18.14 5.09
C GLY A 40 10.10 -18.59 6.53
N LEU A 41 11.18 -18.92 7.24
CA LEU A 41 11.13 -19.30 8.65
C LEU A 41 10.66 -18.17 9.57
N ALA A 42 11.11 -16.93 9.32
CA ALA A 42 10.71 -15.78 10.11
C ALA A 42 9.18 -15.57 10.03
N ASN A 43 8.63 -15.54 8.81
CA ASN A 43 7.19 -15.37 8.59
C ASN A 43 6.38 -16.52 9.20
N LEU A 44 6.84 -17.77 9.08
CA LEU A 44 6.15 -18.91 9.69
C LEU A 44 6.16 -18.85 11.22
N ARG A 45 7.28 -18.42 11.82
CA ARG A 45 7.39 -18.25 13.27
C ARG A 45 6.46 -17.14 13.75
N THR A 46 6.46 -15.99 13.08
CA THR A 46 5.59 -14.84 13.36
C THR A 46 4.12 -15.23 13.25
N ALA A 47 3.75 -15.93 12.18
CA ALA A 47 2.40 -16.47 11.97
C ALA A 47 1.99 -17.50 13.03
N ALA A 48 2.89 -18.43 13.40
CA ALA A 48 2.64 -19.42 14.46
C ALA A 48 2.44 -18.75 15.83
N LEU A 49 3.19 -17.66 16.08
CA LEU A 49 3.05 -16.83 17.28
C LEU A 49 1.85 -15.88 17.22
N LYS A 50 1.09 -15.87 16.11
CA LYS A 50 -0.05 -14.96 15.85
C LYS A 50 0.31 -13.49 16.08
N GLN A 51 1.54 -13.11 15.74
CA GLN A 51 1.94 -11.72 15.81
C GLN A 51 1.15 -10.92 14.75
N PRO A 52 0.72 -9.68 15.07
CA PRO A 52 -0.01 -8.87 14.12
C PRO A 52 0.91 -8.44 12.97
N GLU A 53 0.69 -8.99 11.78
CA GLU A 53 1.45 -8.65 10.56
C GLU A 53 0.72 -7.56 9.75
N VAL A 54 1.49 -6.66 9.14
CA VAL A 54 0.97 -5.63 8.23
C VAL A 54 0.67 -6.26 6.88
N MET A 55 -0.55 -6.05 6.38
CA MET A 55 -0.90 -6.38 5.00
C MET A 55 -0.63 -5.18 4.09
N VAL A 56 0.18 -5.40 3.05
CA VAL A 56 0.52 -4.37 2.07
C VAL A 56 -0.21 -4.62 0.76
N LYS A 57 -0.93 -3.60 0.28
CA LYS A 57 -1.59 -3.64 -1.03
C LYS A 57 -1.07 -2.51 -1.90
N ILE A 58 -0.41 -2.87 -2.98
CA ILE A 58 -0.05 -1.92 -4.05
C ILE A 58 -1.18 -1.97 -5.07
N THR A 59 -1.91 -0.86 -5.19
CA THR A 59 -3.06 -0.82 -6.10
C THR A 59 -2.59 -0.95 -7.55
N ARG A 60 -3.24 -1.84 -8.29
CA ARG A 60 -2.96 -2.03 -9.72
C ARG A 60 -3.70 -0.97 -10.53
N ARG A 61 -3.01 -0.41 -11.51
CA ARG A 61 -3.55 0.57 -12.44
C ARG A 61 -4.60 -0.07 -13.34
N LYS A 62 -5.70 0.65 -13.59
CA LYS A 62 -6.76 0.22 -14.53
C LYS A 62 -6.42 0.52 -15.99
N SER A 63 -5.63 1.57 -16.28
CA SER A 63 -5.30 1.95 -17.67
C SER A 63 -3.98 2.73 -17.78
N ASN A 64 -3.39 2.75 -18.98
CA ASN A 64 -2.22 3.58 -19.30
C ASN A 64 -2.57 5.07 -19.53
N ALA A 65 -3.84 5.46 -19.39
CA ALA A 65 -4.34 6.81 -19.65
C ALA A 65 -4.60 7.62 -18.37
N SER A 66 -4.44 7.01 -17.19
CA SER A 66 -4.73 7.60 -15.88
C SER A 66 -3.46 7.71 -15.05
N ASN A 67 -2.45 8.40 -15.59
CA ASN A 67 -1.11 8.39 -15.01
C ASN A 67 -0.57 9.79 -14.64
N GLY A 68 -1.27 10.86 -15.02
CA GLY A 68 -0.86 12.24 -14.75
C GLY A 68 -1.45 12.82 -13.46
N LEU A 69 -1.27 14.13 -13.28
CA LEU A 69 -1.69 14.87 -12.08
C LEU A 69 -3.18 14.73 -11.76
N LYS A 70 -4.03 14.55 -12.79
CA LYS A 70 -5.47 14.34 -12.60
C LYS A 70 -5.77 13.10 -11.76
N ASP A 71 -5.06 12.00 -12.00
CA ASP A 71 -5.29 10.74 -11.27
C ASP A 71 -4.79 10.85 -9.83
N ILE A 72 -3.61 11.43 -9.66
CA ILE A 72 -3.03 11.75 -8.34
C ILE A 72 -4.03 12.56 -7.51
N ARG A 73 -4.54 13.65 -8.08
CA ARG A 73 -5.52 14.52 -7.44
C ARG A 73 -6.82 13.79 -7.07
N ASN A 74 -7.33 12.93 -7.96
CA ASN A 74 -8.51 12.12 -7.67
C ASN A 74 -8.25 11.13 -6.52
N HIS A 75 -7.04 10.55 -6.48
CA HIS A 75 -6.65 9.67 -5.40
C HIS A 75 -6.50 10.43 -4.08
N LEU A 76 -5.90 11.62 -4.09
CA LEU A 76 -5.81 12.49 -2.92
C LEU A 76 -7.19 12.92 -2.41
N ASP A 77 -8.10 13.29 -3.31
CA ASP A 77 -9.49 13.60 -2.96
C ASP A 77 -10.18 12.35 -2.35
N TYR A 78 -9.88 11.13 -2.83
CA TYR A 78 -10.41 9.89 -2.27
C TYR A 78 -9.86 9.58 -0.86
N ILE A 79 -8.54 9.60 -0.67
CA ILE A 79 -7.90 9.26 0.62
C ILE A 79 -8.12 10.35 1.67
N SER A 80 -8.33 11.60 1.26
CA SER A 80 -8.69 12.67 2.20
C SER A 80 -10.18 12.73 2.50
N ARG A 81 -11.01 11.88 1.88
CA ARG A 81 -12.48 11.99 1.93
C ARG A 81 -12.95 13.40 1.54
N ASN A 82 -12.43 13.93 0.44
CA ASN A 82 -12.63 15.30 -0.03
C ASN A 82 -12.16 16.40 0.96
N GLY A 83 -11.20 16.08 1.83
CA GLY A 83 -10.60 16.99 2.80
C GLY A 83 -11.16 16.87 4.22
N GLU A 84 -12.04 15.90 4.50
CA GLU A 84 -12.53 15.59 5.86
C GLU A 84 -11.44 14.89 6.70
N VAL A 85 -10.62 14.04 6.05
CA VAL A 85 -9.49 13.35 6.68
C VAL A 85 -8.20 14.12 6.41
N GLY A 86 -7.43 14.38 7.48
CA GLY A 86 -6.15 15.05 7.38
C GLY A 86 -5.09 14.18 6.71
N VAL A 87 -4.44 14.73 5.69
CA VAL A 87 -3.32 14.11 4.97
C VAL A 87 -2.02 14.70 5.54
N GLU A 88 -0.97 13.89 5.64
CA GLU A 88 0.33 14.31 6.14
C GLU A 88 1.41 14.10 5.07
N ASN A 89 2.33 15.04 4.91
CA ASN A 89 3.43 14.94 3.95
C ASN A 89 4.72 14.40 4.60
N GLN A 90 5.80 14.27 3.82
CA GLN A 90 7.11 13.81 4.30
C GLN A 90 7.72 14.68 5.41
N ASP A 91 7.40 15.97 5.42
CA ASP A 91 7.90 16.95 6.40
C ASP A 91 7.06 16.96 7.70
N GLY A 92 6.01 16.12 7.77
CA GLY A 92 5.10 16.05 8.91
C GLY A 92 4.03 17.15 8.91
N GLU A 93 3.95 17.97 7.86
CA GLU A 93 2.91 18.98 7.71
C GLU A 93 1.56 18.32 7.43
N LYS A 94 0.53 18.80 8.11
CA LYS A 94 -0.85 18.31 7.96
C LYS A 94 -1.61 19.16 6.94
N LEU A 95 -1.90 18.56 5.79
CA LEU A 95 -2.74 19.10 4.74
C LEU A 95 -4.20 18.80 5.06
N ASN A 96 -4.86 19.75 5.70
CA ASN A 96 -6.28 19.65 6.04
C ASN A 96 -7.14 20.42 5.02
N GLY A 97 -8.22 19.77 4.58
CA GLY A 97 -9.19 20.36 3.67
C GLY A 97 -8.75 20.41 2.21
N LYS A 98 -9.75 20.54 1.34
CA LYS A 98 -9.56 20.50 -0.12
C LYS A 98 -8.62 21.58 -0.66
N LYS A 99 -8.59 22.76 -0.04
CA LYS A 99 -7.73 23.87 -0.48
C LYS A 99 -6.24 23.54 -0.30
N ALA A 100 -5.86 22.91 0.81
CA ALA A 100 -4.47 22.51 1.06
C ALA A 100 -3.99 21.48 0.03
N LEU A 101 -4.79 20.44 -0.22
CA LEU A 101 -4.51 19.40 -1.22
C LEU A 101 -4.43 19.98 -2.65
N ARG A 102 -5.27 20.96 -2.96
CA ARG A 102 -5.23 21.65 -4.27
C ARG A 102 -3.99 22.51 -4.43
N ASN A 103 -3.49 23.12 -3.36
CA ASN A 103 -2.22 23.84 -3.40
C ASN A 103 -1.05 22.87 -3.59
N GLN A 104 -1.09 21.73 -2.90
CA GLN A 104 -0.05 20.72 -3.00
C GLN A 104 0.04 20.10 -4.39
N THR A 105 -1.09 19.72 -4.98
CA THR A 105 -1.14 19.26 -6.38
C THR A 105 -0.70 20.34 -7.39
N LYS A 106 -0.93 21.64 -7.11
CA LYS A 106 -0.37 22.72 -7.92
C LYS A 106 1.15 22.83 -7.79
N ASN A 107 1.72 22.57 -6.62
CA ASN A 107 3.17 22.52 -6.45
C ASN A 107 3.76 21.40 -7.31
N TRP A 108 3.14 20.22 -7.30
CA TRP A 108 3.53 19.11 -8.17
C TRP A 108 3.38 19.42 -9.67
N GLN A 109 2.37 20.18 -10.05
CA GLN A 109 2.24 20.67 -11.43
C GLN A 109 3.45 21.53 -11.83
N LYS A 110 3.93 22.40 -10.93
CA LYS A 110 5.11 23.24 -11.18
C LYS A 110 6.41 22.44 -11.28
N LEU A 111 6.46 21.25 -10.67
CA LEU A 111 7.56 20.29 -10.83
C LEU A 111 7.55 19.56 -12.19
N GLY A 112 6.61 19.88 -13.08
CA GLY A 112 6.54 19.33 -14.42
C GLY A 112 5.71 18.06 -14.54
N ILE A 113 4.82 17.79 -13.57
CA ILE A 113 3.81 16.73 -13.69
C ILE A 113 2.63 17.26 -14.51
N SER A 114 2.50 16.80 -15.76
CA SER A 114 1.40 17.17 -16.64
C SER A 114 0.05 16.59 -16.16
N GLU A 115 -1.06 17.21 -16.56
CA GLU A 115 -2.41 16.72 -16.22
C GLU A 115 -2.67 15.30 -16.75
N ASN A 116 -2.18 15.01 -17.96
CA ASN A 116 -2.25 13.69 -18.60
C ASN A 116 -0.85 13.28 -19.01
N GLU A 117 -0.32 12.25 -18.38
CA GLU A 117 0.95 11.64 -18.74
C GLU A 117 0.75 10.22 -19.26
N LYS A 118 1.70 9.75 -20.08
CA LYS A 118 1.77 8.34 -20.46
C LYS A 118 2.46 7.53 -19.37
N ARG A 119 3.42 8.12 -18.66
CA ARG A 119 4.16 7.49 -17.56
C ARG A 119 3.44 7.74 -16.24
N CYS A 120 3.50 6.74 -15.36
CA CYS A 120 2.96 6.80 -14.01
C CYS A 120 3.83 7.70 -13.13
N GLU A 121 3.20 8.74 -12.60
CA GLU A 121 3.87 9.76 -11.78
C GLU A 121 3.77 9.46 -10.27
N ALA A 122 2.82 8.62 -9.84
CA ALA A 122 2.65 8.24 -8.43
C ALA A 122 2.32 6.75 -8.20
N LEU A 123 2.83 6.22 -7.08
CA LEU A 123 2.57 4.89 -6.55
C LEU A 123 1.61 4.99 -5.36
N ASN A 124 0.51 4.21 -5.40
CA ASN A 124 -0.46 4.18 -4.31
C ASN A 124 -0.37 2.84 -3.55
N ILE A 125 0.04 2.93 -2.29
CA ILE A 125 0.25 1.81 -1.37
C ILE A 125 -0.78 1.92 -0.24
N VAL A 126 -1.36 0.79 0.17
CA VAL A 126 -2.21 0.70 1.36
C VAL A 126 -1.54 -0.24 2.36
N LEU A 127 -1.32 0.25 3.57
CA LEU A 127 -0.80 -0.50 4.70
C LEU A 127 -1.95 -0.75 5.68
N SER A 128 -2.44 -1.97 5.77
CA SER A 128 -3.57 -2.35 6.63
C SER A 128 -3.12 -3.22 7.80
N MET A 129 -3.70 -2.98 8.97
CA MET A 129 -3.40 -3.69 10.21
C MET A 129 -4.61 -4.46 10.76
N PRO A 130 -4.39 -5.57 11.48
CA PRO A 130 -5.47 -6.27 12.18
C PRO A 130 -6.26 -5.35 13.12
N ALA A 131 -7.53 -5.70 13.35
CA ALA A 131 -8.38 -4.95 14.27
C ALA A 131 -7.82 -5.02 15.71
N GLY A 132 -7.98 -3.93 16.48
CA GLY A 132 -7.48 -3.83 17.85
C GLY A 132 -6.11 -3.15 17.99
N MET A 133 -5.41 -2.87 16.90
CA MET A 133 -4.18 -2.10 16.94
C MET A 133 -4.47 -0.59 17.03
N PRO A 134 -3.72 0.18 17.87
CA PRO A 134 -3.94 1.61 18.01
C PRO A 134 -3.66 2.33 16.68
N PRO A 135 -4.62 3.05 16.08
CA PRO A 135 -4.48 3.64 14.74
C PRO A 135 -3.27 4.59 14.61
N GLN A 136 -2.96 5.31 15.68
CA GLN A 136 -1.81 6.21 15.70
C GLN A 136 -0.47 5.46 15.61
N ALA A 137 -0.37 4.26 16.20
CA ALA A 137 0.83 3.44 16.06
C ALA A 137 0.98 2.93 14.62
N VAL A 138 -0.13 2.58 13.97
CA VAL A 138 -0.14 2.21 12.54
C VAL A 138 0.33 3.37 11.68
N LYS A 139 -0.15 4.58 11.94
CA LYS A 139 0.28 5.80 11.24
C LYS A 139 1.76 6.10 11.46
N ASN A 140 2.26 5.95 12.68
CA ASN A 140 3.68 6.17 13.00
C ASN A 140 4.58 5.14 12.29
N ALA A 141 4.22 3.85 12.33
CA ALA A 141 4.94 2.81 11.61
C ALA A 141 4.91 3.04 10.09
N ALA A 142 3.79 3.49 9.54
CA ALA A 142 3.69 3.86 8.13
C ALA A 142 4.58 5.07 7.77
N ARG A 143 4.70 6.06 8.67
CA ARG A 143 5.59 7.21 8.51
C ARG A 143 7.05 6.78 8.48
N GLU A 144 7.48 5.96 9.45
CA GLU A 144 8.83 5.42 9.51
C GLU A 144 9.15 4.59 8.26
N PHE A 145 8.24 3.71 7.86
CA PHE A 145 8.36 2.94 6.62
C PHE A 145 8.52 3.85 5.39
N ALA A 146 7.69 4.90 5.27
CA ALA A 146 7.78 5.80 4.13
C ALA A 146 9.10 6.59 4.13
N ALA A 147 9.52 7.08 5.29
CA ALA A 147 10.77 7.80 5.45
C ALA A 147 11.98 6.92 5.12
N GLU A 148 11.98 5.63 5.49
CA GLU A 148 13.07 4.72 5.18
C GLU A 148 13.12 4.33 3.70
N GLN A 149 11.97 4.01 3.11
CA GLN A 149 11.90 3.45 1.75
C GLN A 149 11.87 4.52 0.65
N PHE A 150 11.39 5.73 0.95
CA PHE A 150 11.12 6.79 -0.03
C PHE A 150 11.82 8.11 0.30
N GLN A 151 13.06 8.05 0.79
CA GLN A 151 13.85 9.22 1.24
C GLN A 151 13.98 10.35 0.21
N VAL A 152 14.04 10.01 -1.08
CA VAL A 152 14.22 10.97 -2.18
C VAL A 152 12.89 11.48 -2.72
N HIS A 153 11.78 10.80 -2.39
CA HIS A 153 10.49 11.06 -3.01
C HIS A 153 9.57 11.85 -2.10
N GLN A 154 8.71 12.67 -2.71
CA GLN A 154 7.61 13.29 -1.99
C GLN A 154 6.47 12.28 -1.83
N TYR A 155 5.91 12.22 -0.63
CA TYR A 155 4.80 11.32 -0.34
C TYR A 155 3.77 11.96 0.58
N GLU A 156 2.55 11.49 0.45
CA GLU A 156 1.40 11.88 1.26
C GLU A 156 0.76 10.65 1.88
N LEU A 157 0.47 10.71 3.17
CA LEU A 157 -0.12 9.62 3.95
C LEU A 157 -1.42 10.05 4.62
N ALA A 158 -2.44 9.19 4.54
CA ALA A 158 -3.74 9.37 5.16
C ALA A 158 -4.12 8.13 5.97
N LEU A 159 -4.47 8.32 7.24
CA LEU A 159 -4.94 7.24 8.10
C LEU A 159 -6.46 7.14 8.01
N HIS A 160 -6.97 5.96 7.70
CA HIS A 160 -8.40 5.61 7.75
C HIS A 160 -8.66 4.63 8.88
N THR A 161 -9.74 4.90 9.60
CA THR A 161 -10.19 4.14 10.77
C THR A 161 -11.68 3.86 10.69
N TYR A 162 -12.14 2.84 11.41
CA TYR A 162 -13.57 2.51 11.52
C TYR A 162 -14.42 3.68 12.05
N SER A 163 -13.83 4.55 12.87
CA SER A 163 -14.52 5.75 13.37
C SER A 163 -14.82 6.79 12.29
N ASP A 164 -14.10 6.77 11.17
CA ASP A 164 -14.29 7.75 10.10
C ASP A 164 -15.56 7.44 9.30
N ARG A 165 -15.89 6.15 9.12
CA ARG A 165 -17.17 5.71 8.54
C ARG A 165 -17.62 4.32 9.05
N PRO A 166 -18.89 4.18 9.46
CA PRO A 166 -19.41 2.91 10.00
C PRO A 166 -19.58 1.80 8.95
N ASP A 167 -19.53 2.11 7.65
CA ASP A 167 -19.56 1.13 6.54
C ASP A 167 -18.16 0.60 6.15
N GLU A 168 -17.11 1.05 6.83
CA GLU A 168 -15.73 0.73 6.49
C GLU A 168 -15.18 -0.49 7.23
N SER A 169 -14.08 -1.04 6.71
CA SER A 169 -13.35 -2.14 7.32
C SER A 169 -12.95 -1.80 8.77
N THR A 170 -13.17 -2.74 9.68
CA THR A 170 -12.75 -2.65 11.09
C THR A 170 -11.23 -2.57 11.26
N HIS A 171 -10.47 -2.70 10.17
CA HIS A 171 -9.02 -2.67 10.13
C HIS A 171 -8.49 -1.24 9.91
N PRO A 172 -7.72 -0.67 10.86
CA PRO A 172 -7.04 0.60 10.62
C PRO A 172 -6.05 0.44 9.48
N HIS A 173 -6.08 1.37 8.53
CA HIS A 173 -5.23 1.31 7.35
C HIS A 173 -4.75 2.70 6.92
N VAL A 174 -3.54 2.75 6.37
CA VAL A 174 -2.91 3.98 5.90
C VAL A 174 -2.80 3.90 4.39
N HIS A 175 -3.32 4.89 3.69
CA HIS A 175 -3.04 5.10 2.27
C HIS A 175 -1.79 5.98 2.16
N LEU A 176 -0.87 5.56 1.31
CA LEU A 176 0.39 6.24 1.02
C LEU A 176 0.45 6.47 -0.50
N CYS A 177 0.48 7.74 -0.89
CA CYS A 177 0.68 8.18 -2.26
C CYS A 177 2.11 8.70 -2.39
N VAL A 178 2.95 8.04 -3.19
CA VAL A 178 4.37 8.37 -3.36
C VAL A 178 4.60 8.83 -4.79
N LEU A 179 5.18 10.01 -4.99
CA LEU A 179 5.63 10.42 -6.31
C LEU A 179 6.85 9.59 -6.73
N ILE A 180 6.83 9.05 -7.95
CA ILE A 180 7.90 8.18 -8.48
C ILE A 180 9.03 9.02 -9.12
N ARG A 181 8.85 10.34 -9.15
CA ARG A 181 9.82 11.27 -9.75
C ARG A 181 10.96 11.54 -8.76
N ASP A 182 12.18 11.54 -9.29
CA ASP A 182 13.41 11.96 -8.59
C ASP A 182 13.62 13.47 -8.73
#